data_AF-A0A2V7T607-F1
#
_entry.id   AF-A0A2V7T607-F1
#
_cell.length_a   1.000
_cell.length_b   1.000
_cell.length_c   1.000
_cell.angle_alpha   90.00
_cell.angle_beta   90.00
_cell.angle_gamma   90.00
#
_symmetry.space_group_name_H-M   'P 1'
#
loop_
_entity.id
_entity.type
_entity.pdbx_description
1 polymer ?
#
loop_
_entity_poly.entity_id
_entity_poly.type
_entity_poly.pdbx_seq_one_letter_code
_entity_poly.pdbx_strand_id
1 'polypeptide(L)'
;MPGADRSAGESPRLPHRAGGDRSRDRAASGGARGRGHGAGVRARGHAAGSLCGGAGGTGGPGGRGADAAACDAARVHQTPNGKIDRRALPPPDGAPAGDSSGFVAARTPVEEVLGEIWAELLGVEQVGAEDNFFELGGHSLLAASAIHRMRSAGLAADLRTLFATPTLAELAAAVRADAGIVNVPPNRIPPACDTITPEMLPLVQLTPDDIARIVGAVPGGAANIQDIYPLTPLQEGILFHHLMASEGDPYLLERLLSFDSRAQLEAYLQALRAVIDRHDILRTAVQWEGLPEPVQVVWRHASLGVEEVTLDSIGDVAQQL
;
A
#
# COMPACT_ATOMS: atom_id res chain seq x y z
N MET A 1 56.68 34.66 25.57
CA MET A 1 57.87 34.56 26.44
C MET A 1 57.55 35.25 27.75
N PRO A 2 57.78 34.65 28.93
CA PRO A 2 58.06 33.24 29.29
C PRO A 2 56.95 32.69 30.24
N GLY A 3 56.87 31.47 30.76
CA GLY A 3 57.61 30.20 30.79
C GLY A 3 56.70 29.21 31.59
N ALA A 4 56.43 27.97 31.17
CA ALA A 4 57.26 26.75 31.20
C ALA A 4 57.44 26.11 32.60
N ASP A 5 56.75 24.97 32.85
CA ASP A 5 57.26 23.70 33.47
C ASP A 5 56.11 22.66 33.40
N ARG A 6 56.14 21.51 32.69
CA ARG A 6 56.97 20.28 32.66
C ARG A 6 56.88 19.36 33.89
N SER A 7 56.20 18.22 33.72
CA SER A 7 56.56 16.84 34.17
C SER A 7 55.35 15.91 33.88
N ALA A 8 55.33 14.93 32.97
CA ALA A 8 56.16 13.73 32.73
C ALA A 8 55.87 12.54 33.69
N GLY A 9 55.56 11.38 33.07
CA GLY A 9 55.55 10.01 33.65
C GLY A 9 54.17 9.52 34.10
N GLU A 10 53.67 8.30 33.83
CA GLU A 10 54.28 7.07 33.30
C GLU A 10 53.15 6.05 33.05
N SER A 11 53.16 5.32 31.93
CA SER A 11 52.37 4.08 31.74
C SER A 11 53.14 2.87 32.26
N PRO A 12 52.47 1.78 32.64
CA PRO A 12 52.85 0.51 31.98
C PRO A 12 51.73 -0.52 31.77
N ARG A 13 51.73 -1.06 30.53
CA ARG A 13 51.84 -2.48 30.14
C ARG A 13 50.75 -3.51 30.52
N LEU A 14 50.14 -4.00 29.44
CA LEU A 14 49.58 -5.36 29.23
C LEU A 14 50.57 -6.49 29.57
N PRO A 15 50.06 -7.70 29.82
CA PRO A 15 50.78 -8.94 29.49
C PRO A 15 50.19 -9.66 28.26
N HIS A 16 51.10 -10.09 27.40
CA HIS A 16 50.97 -11.06 26.32
C HIS A 16 51.10 -12.50 26.85
N ARG A 17 50.35 -13.44 26.26
CA ARG A 17 50.74 -14.79 25.76
C ARG A 17 49.51 -15.72 25.75
N ALA A 18 49.34 -16.74 24.93
CA ALA A 18 49.88 -17.22 23.66
C ALA A 18 49.30 -18.63 23.43
N GLY A 19 49.10 -19.03 22.16
CA GLY A 19 48.93 -20.43 21.68
C GLY A 19 47.63 -21.13 22.10
N GLY A 20 46.88 -21.83 21.26
CA GLY A 20 47.10 -22.35 19.91
C GLY A 20 46.91 -23.85 19.95
N ASP A 21 45.90 -24.39 19.25
CA ASP A 21 46.06 -25.67 18.56
C ASP A 21 45.02 -25.87 17.46
N ARG A 22 45.49 -26.44 16.35
CA ARG A 22 44.70 -26.96 15.23
C ARG A 22 44.69 -28.48 15.38
N SER A 23 43.53 -29.10 15.44
CA SER A 23 43.43 -30.50 15.05
C SER A 23 42.08 -30.78 14.41
N ARG A 24 42.17 -31.11 13.12
CA ARG A 24 41.17 -31.83 12.35
C ARG A 24 40.91 -33.17 13.04
N ASP A 25 39.66 -33.60 13.09
CA ASP A 25 39.36 -35.00 12.82
C ASP A 25 38.00 -35.17 12.14
N ARG A 26 37.98 -36.13 11.20
CA ARG A 26 36.88 -36.48 10.33
C ARG A 26 35.99 -37.56 10.96
N ALA A 27 34.74 -37.53 10.52
CA ALA A 27 33.81 -38.65 10.31
C ALA A 27 33.13 -39.29 11.54
N ALA A 28 31.81 -39.11 11.62
CA ALA A 28 30.87 -40.23 11.63
C ALA A 28 29.46 -39.75 11.24
N SER A 29 28.89 -40.45 10.28
CA SER A 29 27.49 -40.45 9.83
C SER A 29 26.51 -40.81 10.96
N GLY A 30 25.33 -40.20 10.95
CA GLY A 30 24.20 -40.66 11.77
C GLY A 30 22.99 -39.75 11.61
N GLY A 31 22.07 -40.14 10.72
CA GLY A 31 20.81 -39.43 10.54
C GLY A 31 19.90 -39.55 11.76
N ALA A 32 19.23 -38.46 12.10
CA ALA A 32 17.95 -38.50 12.80
C ALA A 32 17.18 -37.22 12.47
N ARG A 33 16.06 -37.39 11.78
CA ARG A 33 15.06 -36.35 11.54
C ARG A 33 14.52 -35.88 12.90
N GLY A 34 15.01 -34.75 13.38
CA GLY A 34 14.48 -34.05 14.55
C GLY A 34 13.29 -33.21 14.14
N ARG A 35 12.13 -33.55 14.70
CA ARG A 35 10.84 -32.88 14.51
C ARG A 35 10.98 -31.41 14.93
N GLY A 36 10.81 -30.50 13.98
CA GLY A 36 10.78 -29.07 14.25
C GLY A 36 9.58 -28.76 15.14
N HIS A 37 9.86 -28.22 16.33
CA HIS A 37 8.85 -27.52 17.11
C HIS A 37 8.37 -26.34 16.27
N GLY A 38 7.08 -26.30 15.94
CA GLY A 38 6.47 -25.17 15.26
C GLY A 38 6.42 -23.99 16.21
N ALA A 39 7.42 -23.11 16.13
CA ALA A 39 7.31 -21.78 16.69
C ALA A 39 6.34 -21.00 15.79
N GLY A 40 5.08 -20.90 16.19
CA GLY A 40 4.12 -20.00 15.58
C GLY A 40 4.44 -18.59 16.04
N VAL A 41 4.72 -17.68 15.11
CA VAL A 41 4.86 -16.26 15.44
C VAL A 41 3.61 -15.56 14.98
N ARG A 42 2.89 -14.97 15.95
CA ARG A 42 1.75 -14.12 15.68
C ARG A 42 2.28 -12.68 15.65
N ALA A 43 2.30 -12.08 14.47
CA ALA A 43 2.43 -10.64 14.35
C ALA A 43 1.04 -10.03 14.58
N ARG A 44 0.72 -9.68 15.84
CA ARG A 44 -0.45 -8.85 16.12
C ARG A 44 -0.05 -7.38 15.92
N GLY A 45 -0.64 -6.74 14.90
CA GLY A 45 -0.79 -5.30 14.93
C GLY A 45 -1.81 -4.95 16.01
N HIS A 46 -1.34 -4.57 17.20
CA HIS A 46 -2.22 -4.13 18.28
C HIS A 46 -2.65 -2.68 18.02
N ALA A 47 -3.86 -2.50 17.50
CA ALA A 47 -4.70 -1.37 17.89
C ALA A 47 -5.51 -1.81 19.11
N ALA A 48 -5.41 -1.05 20.21
CA ALA A 48 -6.11 -1.34 21.46
C ALA A 48 -7.63 -1.33 21.25
N GLY A 49 -8.35 -2.29 21.82
CA GLY A 49 -9.82 -2.37 21.76
C GLY A 49 -10.47 -2.48 23.14
N SER A 50 -11.80 -2.24 23.21
CA SER A 50 -12.73 -2.91 24.14
C SER A 50 -14.22 -2.59 23.86
N LEU A 51 -14.92 -3.53 23.23
CA LEU A 51 -16.23 -4.16 23.55
C LEU A 51 -17.47 -3.30 23.94
N CYS A 52 -18.59 -3.43 23.19
CA CYS A 52 -19.80 -4.22 23.54
C CYS A 52 -21.06 -3.93 22.67
N GLY A 53 -21.52 -4.93 21.93
CA GLY A 53 -22.94 -5.33 21.79
C GLY A 53 -23.87 -4.70 20.72
N GLY A 54 -24.46 -5.55 19.86
CA GLY A 54 -25.84 -5.38 19.37
C GLY A 54 -26.10 -5.61 17.88
N ALA A 55 -26.91 -6.62 17.56
CA ALA A 55 -27.03 -7.28 16.25
C ALA A 55 -28.19 -6.83 15.33
N GLY A 56 -28.09 -7.22 14.04
CA GLY A 56 -29.19 -7.44 13.07
C GLY A 56 -29.43 -6.29 12.06
N GLY A 57 -29.65 -6.47 10.76
CA GLY A 57 -29.84 -7.63 9.90
C GLY A 57 -30.57 -7.20 8.60
N THR A 58 -29.89 -7.41 7.45
CA THR A 58 -30.38 -7.71 6.08
C THR A 58 -31.50 -6.89 5.39
N GLY A 59 -31.16 -6.31 4.23
CA GLY A 59 -32.09 -5.85 3.18
C GLY A 59 -31.63 -6.33 1.79
N GLY A 60 -32.60 -6.80 0.98
CA GLY A 60 -32.41 -7.55 -0.27
C GLY A 60 -32.28 -6.73 -1.58
N PRO A 61 -32.68 -7.27 -2.75
CA PRO A 61 -31.80 -7.35 -3.92
C PRO A 61 -32.26 -6.58 -5.17
N GLY A 62 -31.35 -6.49 -6.17
CA GLY A 62 -31.71 -6.64 -7.59
C GLY A 62 -31.48 -5.43 -8.51
N GLY A 63 -30.56 -5.59 -9.46
CA GLY A 63 -30.41 -4.72 -10.63
C GLY A 63 -29.89 -5.52 -11.82
N ARG A 64 -30.70 -5.62 -12.88
CA ARG A 64 -30.44 -6.37 -14.12
C ARG A 64 -29.48 -5.60 -15.03
N GLY A 65 -28.42 -6.26 -15.49
CA GLY A 65 -27.45 -5.76 -16.47
C GLY A 65 -27.91 -5.97 -17.90
N ALA A 66 -27.46 -5.06 -18.76
CA ALA A 66 -27.87 -4.82 -20.14
C ALA A 66 -27.39 -5.87 -21.16
N ASP A 67 -28.09 -5.85 -22.30
CA ASP A 67 -28.01 -6.77 -23.44
C ASP A 67 -26.63 -6.80 -24.11
N ALA A 68 -26.15 -8.02 -24.38
CA ALA A 68 -24.95 -8.30 -25.18
C ALA A 68 -25.34 -8.58 -26.64
N ALA A 69 -24.56 -8.02 -27.56
CA ALA A 69 -24.69 -8.17 -29.00
C ALA A 69 -24.67 -9.64 -29.45
N ALA A 70 -25.62 -10.01 -30.31
CA ALA A 70 -25.79 -11.36 -30.82
C ALA A 70 -24.76 -11.71 -31.89
N CYS A 71 -24.00 -12.79 -31.69
CA CYS A 71 -23.33 -13.51 -32.77
C CYS A 71 -24.33 -14.42 -33.48
N ASP A 72 -24.33 -14.40 -34.81
CA ASP A 72 -25.17 -15.28 -35.63
C ASP A 72 -24.77 -16.74 -35.41
N ALA A 73 -25.73 -17.57 -35.01
CA ALA A 73 -25.48 -18.89 -34.43
C ALA A 73 -25.15 -19.95 -35.49
N ALA A 74 -23.92 -19.96 -36.01
CA ALA A 74 -23.34 -21.16 -36.60
C ALA A 74 -23.00 -22.16 -35.47
N ARG A 75 -23.52 -23.38 -35.55
CA ARG A 75 -23.47 -24.42 -34.50
C ARG A 75 -22.05 -24.57 -33.90
N VAL A 76 -21.91 -24.22 -32.63
CA VAL A 76 -20.66 -24.35 -31.87
C VAL A 76 -20.28 -25.84 -31.77
N HIS A 77 -19.14 -26.20 -32.35
CA HIS A 77 -18.62 -27.56 -32.27
C HIS A 77 -18.17 -27.86 -30.83
N GLN A 78 -18.70 -28.94 -30.26
CA GLN A 78 -18.31 -29.44 -28.95
C GLN A 78 -17.37 -30.64 -29.12
N THR A 79 -16.37 -30.75 -28.26
CA THR A 79 -15.56 -31.96 -28.11
C THR A 79 -16.43 -33.15 -27.66
N PRO A 80 -15.97 -34.41 -27.81
CA PRO A 80 -16.70 -35.58 -27.33
C PRO A 80 -17.08 -35.56 -25.83
N ASN A 81 -16.42 -34.71 -25.04
CA ASN A 81 -16.70 -34.48 -23.62
C ASN A 81 -17.63 -33.27 -23.35
N GLY A 82 -18.34 -32.75 -24.37
CA GLY A 82 -19.32 -31.67 -24.20
C GLY A 82 -18.72 -30.29 -23.89
N LYS A 83 -17.39 -30.14 -23.93
CA LYS A 83 -16.72 -28.84 -23.82
C LYS A 83 -16.61 -28.20 -25.20
N ILE A 84 -16.82 -26.89 -25.28
CA ILE A 84 -16.63 -26.09 -26.50
C ILE A 84 -15.23 -26.33 -27.05
N ASP A 85 -15.16 -26.77 -28.29
CA ASP A 85 -13.89 -26.98 -28.97
C ASP A 85 -13.30 -25.62 -29.35
N ARG A 86 -12.44 -25.07 -28.48
CA ARG A 86 -11.76 -23.79 -28.69
C ARG A 86 -10.92 -23.74 -29.97
N ARG A 87 -10.57 -24.89 -30.56
CA ARG A 87 -9.83 -24.96 -31.83
C ARG A 87 -10.75 -24.90 -33.05
N ALA A 88 -12.03 -25.21 -32.87
CA ALA A 88 -13.06 -25.14 -33.91
C ALA A 88 -13.85 -23.82 -33.87
N LEU A 89 -13.56 -22.94 -32.90
CA LEU A 89 -14.00 -21.56 -32.99
C LEU A 89 -13.28 -20.93 -34.20
N PRO A 90 -14.00 -20.26 -35.11
CA PRO A 90 -13.34 -19.42 -36.08
C PRO A 90 -12.41 -18.46 -35.30
N PRO A 91 -11.22 -18.13 -35.84
CA PRO A 91 -10.47 -17.01 -35.29
C PRO A 91 -11.46 -15.83 -35.19
N PRO A 92 -11.45 -15.06 -34.08
CA PRO A 92 -12.28 -13.87 -34.02
C PRO A 92 -12.08 -13.11 -35.33
N ASP A 93 -13.17 -12.75 -36.01
CA ASP A 93 -13.12 -11.85 -37.15
C ASP A 93 -12.56 -10.53 -36.60
N GLY A 94 -11.24 -10.42 -36.63
CA GLY A 94 -10.49 -9.71 -35.60
C GLY A 94 -9.11 -10.32 -35.36
N ALA A 95 -8.39 -10.70 -36.43
CA ALA A 95 -6.99 -10.28 -36.45
C ALA A 95 -7.01 -8.75 -36.26
N PRO A 96 -6.01 -8.12 -35.61
CA PRO A 96 -5.94 -6.67 -35.61
C PRO A 96 -5.65 -6.21 -37.05
N ALA A 97 -6.67 -6.22 -37.90
CA ALA A 97 -7.05 -4.97 -38.53
C ALA A 97 -7.10 -4.00 -37.33
N GLY A 98 -6.22 -3.02 -37.21
CA GLY A 98 -6.05 -2.12 -38.32
C GLY A 98 -7.43 -1.71 -38.85
N ASP A 99 -8.48 -1.73 -38.01
CA ASP A 99 -9.65 -0.90 -38.15
C ASP A 99 -9.09 0.50 -38.00
N SER A 100 -8.52 0.98 -39.09
CA SER A 100 -8.58 2.37 -39.45
C SER A 100 -10.06 2.71 -39.62
N SER A 101 -10.82 2.76 -38.52
CA SER A 101 -11.68 3.93 -38.32
C SER A 101 -10.73 5.10 -38.50
N GLY A 102 -10.74 5.69 -39.69
CA GLY A 102 -9.57 6.32 -40.31
C GLY A 102 -8.65 7.02 -39.33
N PHE A 103 -7.41 6.51 -39.20
CA PHE A 103 -6.41 7.10 -38.30
C PHE A 103 -6.36 8.61 -38.52
N VAL A 104 -6.83 9.36 -37.53
CA VAL A 104 -6.78 10.82 -37.52
C VAL A 104 -5.59 11.19 -36.66
N ALA A 105 -4.56 11.78 -37.27
CA ALA A 105 -3.42 12.28 -36.51
C ALA A 105 -3.86 13.37 -35.51
N ALA A 106 -3.11 13.52 -34.43
CA ALA A 106 -3.31 14.62 -33.48
C ALA A 106 -3.32 15.97 -34.21
N ARG A 107 -4.31 16.80 -33.86
CA ARG A 107 -4.59 18.11 -34.48
C ARG A 107 -4.14 19.27 -33.61
N THR A 108 -3.96 19.04 -32.31
CA THR A 108 -3.59 20.07 -31.34
C THR A 108 -2.40 19.62 -30.49
N PRO A 109 -1.63 20.56 -29.92
CA PRO A 109 -0.52 20.22 -29.02
C PRO A 109 -0.96 19.42 -27.79
N VAL A 110 -2.20 19.63 -27.32
CA VAL A 110 -2.76 18.85 -26.21
C VAL A 110 -3.02 17.41 -26.66
N GLU A 111 -3.54 17.22 -27.88
CA GLU A 111 -3.74 15.88 -28.46
C GLU A 111 -2.41 15.14 -28.64
N GLU A 112 -1.34 15.84 -29.07
CA GLU A 112 0.00 15.25 -29.22
C GLU A 112 0.53 14.72 -27.88
N VAL A 113 0.49 15.56 -26.83
CA VAL A 113 0.93 15.16 -25.47
C VAL A 113 0.08 14.02 -24.93
N LEU A 114 -1.23 14.06 -25.12
CA LEU A 114 -2.13 12.97 -24.69
C LEU A 114 -1.85 11.67 -25.45
N GLY A 115 -1.61 11.76 -26.75
CA GLY A 115 -1.28 10.62 -27.60
C GLY A 115 0.00 9.93 -27.16
N GLU A 116 1.04 10.69 -26.84
CA GLU A 116 2.29 10.15 -26.28
C GLU A 116 2.07 9.44 -24.95
N ILE A 117 1.31 10.06 -24.04
CA ILE A 117 0.99 9.46 -22.73
C ILE A 117 0.22 8.14 -22.92
N TRP A 118 -0.75 8.10 -23.82
CA TRP A 118 -1.59 6.93 -24.06
C TRP A 118 -0.81 5.82 -24.76
N ALA A 119 0.00 6.15 -25.78
CA ALA A 119 0.84 5.20 -26.50
C ALA A 119 1.77 4.46 -25.53
N GLU A 120 2.44 5.20 -24.63
CA GLU A 120 3.35 4.59 -23.65
C GLU A 120 2.61 3.73 -22.62
N LEU A 121 1.44 4.18 -22.13
CA LEU A 121 0.67 3.44 -21.12
C LEU A 121 0.00 2.18 -21.64
N LEU A 122 -0.52 2.24 -22.87
CA LEU A 122 -1.25 1.15 -23.52
C LEU A 122 -0.31 0.20 -24.27
N GLY A 123 0.95 0.59 -24.49
CA GLY A 123 1.94 -0.20 -25.21
C GLY A 123 1.65 -0.31 -26.70
N VAL A 124 1.02 0.72 -27.28
CA VAL A 124 0.69 0.80 -28.71
C VAL A 124 1.65 1.75 -29.41
N GLU A 125 1.88 1.54 -30.72
CA GLU A 125 2.85 2.32 -31.48
C GLU A 125 2.42 3.77 -31.67
N GLN A 126 1.14 3.99 -31.99
CA GLN A 126 0.53 5.30 -32.22
C GLN A 126 -0.92 5.29 -31.75
N VAL A 127 -1.40 6.47 -31.32
CA VAL A 127 -2.79 6.71 -30.91
C VAL A 127 -3.34 7.85 -31.76
N GLY A 128 -4.46 7.61 -32.43
CA GLY A 128 -5.21 8.59 -33.20
C GLY A 128 -6.09 9.48 -32.33
N ALA A 129 -6.46 10.64 -32.87
CA ALA A 129 -7.33 11.62 -32.21
C ALA A 129 -8.73 11.07 -31.89
N GLU A 130 -9.23 10.15 -32.70
CA GLU A 130 -10.57 9.55 -32.51
C GLU A 130 -10.50 8.18 -31.80
N ASP A 131 -9.30 7.73 -31.39
CA ASP A 131 -9.14 6.45 -30.71
C ASP A 131 -9.73 6.52 -29.30
N ASN A 132 -10.43 5.46 -28.91
CA ASN A 132 -11.03 5.32 -27.59
C ASN A 132 -10.07 4.62 -26.62
N PHE A 133 -9.84 5.24 -25.45
CA PHE A 133 -8.95 4.74 -24.41
C PHE A 133 -9.24 3.28 -24.01
N PHE A 134 -10.51 2.93 -23.86
CA PHE A 134 -10.94 1.63 -23.33
C PHE A 134 -10.94 0.55 -24.42
N GLU A 135 -11.17 0.93 -25.68
CA GLU A 135 -11.08 0.01 -26.81
C GLU A 135 -9.63 -0.38 -27.11
N LEU A 136 -8.68 0.51 -26.84
CA LEU A 136 -7.24 0.22 -26.89
C LEU A 136 -6.73 -0.63 -25.71
N GLY A 137 -7.62 -1.15 -24.86
CA GLY A 137 -7.26 -1.99 -23.70
C GLY A 137 -7.04 -1.20 -22.40
N GLY A 138 -7.39 0.09 -22.37
CA GLY A 138 -7.39 0.90 -21.16
C GLY A 138 -8.34 0.35 -20.10
N HIS A 139 -7.90 0.38 -18.84
CA HIS A 139 -8.71 0.00 -17.69
C HIS A 139 -8.48 0.97 -16.52
N SER A 140 -9.23 0.84 -15.42
CA SER A 140 -9.25 1.83 -14.34
C SER A 140 -7.88 2.20 -13.75
N LEU A 141 -6.93 1.26 -13.71
CA LEU A 141 -5.56 1.52 -13.22
C LEU A 141 -4.72 2.30 -14.25
N LEU A 142 -4.84 1.98 -15.54
CA LEU A 142 -4.20 2.74 -16.61
C LEU A 142 -4.84 4.12 -16.74
N ALA A 143 -6.15 4.23 -16.59
CA ALA A 143 -6.87 5.50 -16.52
C ALA A 143 -6.33 6.40 -15.40
N ALA A 144 -6.18 5.86 -14.18
CA ALA A 144 -5.60 6.61 -13.07
C ALA A 144 -4.14 7.05 -13.35
N SER A 145 -3.37 6.17 -14.00
CA SER A 145 -1.99 6.47 -14.41
C SER A 145 -1.92 7.54 -15.51
N ALA A 146 -2.85 7.52 -16.46
CA ALA A 146 -2.99 8.52 -17.52
C ALA A 146 -3.30 9.89 -16.92
N ILE A 147 -4.31 9.98 -16.04
CA ILE A 147 -4.65 11.22 -15.33
C ILE A 147 -3.46 11.75 -14.52
N HIS A 148 -2.69 10.88 -13.87
CA HIS A 148 -1.49 11.29 -13.14
C HIS A 148 -0.41 11.88 -14.06
N ARG A 149 -0.10 11.22 -15.18
CA ARG A 149 0.90 11.69 -16.16
C ARG A 149 0.45 12.96 -16.86
N MET A 150 -0.83 13.07 -17.20
CA MET A 150 -1.44 14.30 -17.71
C MET A 150 -1.18 15.45 -16.75
N ARG A 151 -1.43 15.25 -15.45
CA ARG A 151 -1.19 16.28 -14.43
C ARG A 151 0.28 16.68 -14.35
N SER A 152 1.21 15.73 -14.46
CA SER A 152 2.65 16.02 -14.53
C SER A 152 3.03 16.83 -15.77
N ALA A 153 2.27 16.71 -16.87
CA ALA A 153 2.41 17.50 -18.08
C ALA A 153 1.62 18.83 -18.05
N GLY A 154 1.02 19.22 -16.90
CA GLY A 154 0.23 20.44 -16.76
C GLY A 154 -1.19 20.34 -17.34
N LEU A 155 -1.62 19.14 -17.73
CA LEU A 155 -2.96 18.84 -18.25
C LEU A 155 -3.84 18.29 -17.13
N ALA A 156 -4.97 18.92 -16.87
CA ALA A 156 -5.85 18.51 -15.79
C ALA A 156 -7.20 18.02 -16.30
N ALA A 157 -7.48 16.76 -15.97
CA ALA A 157 -8.77 16.11 -16.08
C ALA A 157 -8.99 15.24 -14.83
N ASP A 158 -10.24 14.95 -14.50
CA ASP A 158 -10.56 13.91 -13.51
C ASP A 158 -10.90 12.59 -14.22
N LEU A 159 -10.92 11.50 -13.45
CA LEU A 159 -11.28 10.18 -13.97
C LEU A 159 -12.68 10.19 -14.60
N ARG A 160 -13.63 10.94 -14.02
CA ARG A 160 -14.99 11.06 -14.55
C ARG A 160 -14.98 11.62 -15.97
N THR A 161 -14.15 12.63 -16.25
CA THR A 161 -13.99 13.24 -17.57
C THR A 161 -13.52 12.18 -18.55
N LEU A 162 -12.47 11.41 -18.24
CA LEU A 162 -11.98 10.34 -19.11
C LEU A 162 -13.06 9.28 -19.43
N PHE A 163 -13.91 8.92 -18.45
CA PHE A 163 -15.03 7.99 -18.71
C PHE A 163 -16.16 8.62 -19.52
N ALA A 164 -16.36 9.94 -19.44
CA ALA A 164 -17.42 10.65 -20.16
C ALA A 164 -17.01 11.03 -21.60
N THR A 165 -15.71 11.28 -21.81
CA THR A 165 -15.08 11.66 -23.08
C THR A 165 -13.92 10.70 -23.36
N PRO A 166 -14.20 9.45 -23.77
CA PRO A 166 -13.20 8.39 -23.82
C PRO A 166 -12.30 8.46 -25.05
N THR A 167 -12.58 9.33 -26.02
CA THR A 167 -11.71 9.53 -27.18
C THR A 167 -10.63 10.57 -26.88
N LEU A 168 -9.48 10.44 -27.54
CA LEU A 168 -8.34 11.34 -27.31
C LEU A 168 -8.71 12.81 -27.58
N ALA A 169 -9.45 13.09 -28.65
CA ALA A 169 -9.88 14.43 -29.03
C ALA A 169 -10.92 15.02 -28.08
N GLU A 170 -11.91 14.22 -27.65
CA GLU A 170 -12.91 14.70 -26.70
C GLU A 170 -12.28 14.99 -25.33
N LEU A 171 -11.36 14.13 -24.88
CA LEU A 171 -10.59 14.39 -23.66
C LEU A 171 -9.74 15.65 -23.81
N ALA A 172 -9.02 15.80 -24.93
CA ALA A 172 -8.20 16.98 -25.19
C ALA A 172 -9.02 18.27 -25.14
N ALA A 173 -10.25 18.25 -25.65
CA ALA A 173 -11.18 19.37 -25.59
C ALA A 173 -11.72 19.64 -24.17
N ALA A 174 -11.85 18.60 -23.34
CA ALA A 174 -12.32 18.71 -21.97
C ALA A 174 -11.21 19.10 -20.97
N VAL A 175 -9.94 18.86 -21.32
CA VAL A 175 -8.78 19.24 -20.53
C VAL A 175 -8.70 20.76 -20.42
N ARG A 176 -8.66 21.24 -19.18
CA ARG A 176 -8.40 22.64 -18.91
C ARG A 176 -6.91 22.82 -18.69
N ALA A 177 -6.27 23.62 -19.55
CA ALA A 177 -4.95 24.15 -19.27
C ALA A 177 -5.02 24.91 -17.94
N ASP A 178 -4.17 24.53 -16.98
CA ASP A 178 -4.06 25.14 -15.64
C ASP A 178 -5.13 24.74 -14.59
N ALA A 179 -5.94 23.68 -14.82
CA ALA A 179 -6.91 23.25 -13.80
C ALA A 179 -6.28 22.47 -12.63
N GLY A 180 -5.77 23.19 -11.63
CA GLY A 180 -5.75 22.69 -10.27
C GLY A 180 -4.67 21.66 -10.00
N ILE A 181 -3.42 22.10 -10.06
CA ILE A 181 -2.40 21.57 -9.15
C ILE A 181 -2.95 21.83 -7.74
N VAL A 182 -3.43 20.78 -7.08
CA VAL A 182 -3.78 20.85 -5.66
C VAL A 182 -2.49 21.13 -4.93
N ASN A 183 -2.31 22.36 -4.47
CA ASN A 183 -1.16 22.73 -3.67
C ASN A 183 -1.32 22.07 -2.29
N VAL A 184 -0.64 20.94 -2.10
CA VAL A 184 -0.59 20.25 -0.81
C VAL A 184 0.34 21.04 0.10
N PRO A 185 -0.16 21.60 1.23
CA PRO A 185 0.69 22.30 2.17
C PRO A 185 1.85 21.39 2.63
N PRO A 186 3.06 21.93 2.78
CA PRO A 186 4.17 21.13 3.30
C PRO A 186 3.91 20.75 4.76
N ASN A 187 4.39 19.59 5.16
CA ASN A 187 4.50 19.22 6.57
C ASN A 187 5.46 20.20 7.27
N ARG A 188 5.01 20.78 8.39
CA ARG A 188 5.75 21.81 9.14
C ARG A 188 6.37 21.29 10.43
N ILE A 189 6.22 20.01 10.78
CA ILE A 189 6.78 19.40 12.00
C ILE A 189 8.22 18.91 11.74
N PRO A 190 9.25 19.52 12.36
CA PRO A 190 10.64 19.12 12.16
C PRO A 190 10.95 17.71 12.72
N PRO A 191 11.99 17.01 12.20
CA PRO A 191 12.39 15.68 12.63
C PRO A 191 12.66 15.47 14.14
N ALA A 192 13.10 16.51 14.84
CA ALA A 192 13.41 16.48 16.27
C ALA A 192 12.57 17.52 17.03
N CYS A 193 11.27 17.56 16.72
CA CYS A 193 10.36 18.52 17.33
C CYS A 193 9.97 18.09 18.75
N ASP A 194 10.37 18.86 19.76
CA ASP A 194 9.98 18.61 21.15
C ASP A 194 8.62 19.23 21.51
N THR A 195 8.10 20.13 20.69
CA THR A 195 6.83 20.83 20.94
C THR A 195 6.12 21.17 19.64
N ILE A 196 4.95 20.55 19.43
CA ILE A 196 4.09 20.81 18.27
C ILE A 196 3.14 21.96 18.60
N THR A 197 3.00 22.91 17.68
CA THR A 197 2.07 24.03 17.81
C THR A 197 0.98 23.98 16.73
N PRO A 198 -0.20 24.61 16.94
CA PRO A 198 -1.28 24.61 15.95
C PRO A 198 -0.87 25.12 14.56
N GLU A 199 0.05 26.09 14.48
CA GLU A 199 0.51 26.67 13.21
C GLU A 199 1.33 25.69 12.35
N MET A 200 1.79 24.59 12.97
CA MET A 200 2.47 23.50 12.28
C MET A 200 1.49 22.53 11.59
N LEU A 201 0.20 22.64 11.84
CA LEU A 201 -0.84 21.72 11.38
C LEU A 201 -1.78 22.39 10.36
N PRO A 202 -1.35 22.54 9.08
CA PRO A 202 -2.11 23.30 8.09
C PRO A 202 -3.42 22.61 7.64
N LEU A 203 -3.61 21.33 7.97
CA LEU A 203 -4.72 20.50 7.49
C LEU A 203 -5.77 20.17 8.57
N VAL A 204 -5.51 20.50 9.83
CA VAL A 204 -6.39 20.18 10.97
C VAL A 204 -6.36 21.32 11.99
N GLN A 205 -7.49 21.61 12.61
CA GLN A 205 -7.58 22.67 13.63
C GLN A 205 -7.64 22.06 15.03
N LEU A 206 -6.50 22.11 15.73
CA LEU A 206 -6.36 21.56 17.08
C LEU A 206 -5.93 22.64 18.07
N THR A 207 -6.49 22.62 19.28
CA THR A 207 -6.04 23.47 20.37
C THR A 207 -4.73 22.95 20.97
N PRO A 208 -3.97 23.77 21.73
CA PRO A 208 -2.81 23.28 22.46
C PRO A 208 -3.10 22.10 23.39
N ASP A 209 -4.29 22.05 23.99
CA ASP A 209 -4.71 20.96 24.87
C ASP A 209 -4.98 19.66 24.09
N ASP A 210 -5.58 19.76 22.90
CA ASP A 210 -5.77 18.63 21.98
C ASP A 210 -4.41 18.06 21.54
N ILE A 211 -3.47 18.93 21.19
CA ILE A 211 -2.12 18.53 20.80
C ILE A 211 -1.38 17.87 21.97
N ALA A 212 -1.49 18.43 23.18
CA ALA A 212 -0.88 17.84 24.37
C ALA A 212 -1.44 16.44 24.67
N ARG A 213 -2.75 16.23 24.48
CA ARG A 213 -3.38 14.90 24.58
C ARG A 213 -2.81 13.93 23.56
N ILE A 214 -2.70 14.35 22.30
CA ILE A 214 -2.13 13.53 21.22
C ILE A 214 -0.68 13.14 21.53
N VAL A 215 0.14 14.12 21.89
CA VAL A 215 1.55 13.92 22.25
C VAL A 215 1.69 12.96 23.42
N GLY A 216 0.83 13.07 24.44
CA GLY A 216 0.84 12.19 25.60
C GLY A 216 0.50 10.72 25.29
N ALA A 217 -0.27 10.46 24.23
CA ALA A 217 -0.64 9.12 23.80
C ALA A 217 0.42 8.45 22.88
N VAL A 218 1.36 9.23 22.32
CA VAL A 218 2.37 8.70 21.39
C VAL A 218 3.64 8.25 22.15
N PRO A 219 4.10 7.00 21.96
CA PRO A 219 5.39 6.57 22.49
C PRO A 219 6.54 7.46 21.97
N GLY A 220 7.34 8.03 22.87
CA GLY A 220 8.38 9.00 22.52
C GLY A 220 7.88 10.44 22.34
N GLY A 221 6.59 10.70 22.56
CA GLY A 221 6.01 12.05 22.56
C GLY A 221 6.13 12.77 21.21
N ALA A 222 6.25 14.09 21.26
CA ALA A 222 6.30 14.96 20.08
C ALA A 222 7.44 14.60 19.13
N ALA A 223 8.59 14.15 19.67
CA ALA A 223 9.75 13.77 18.87
C ALA A 223 9.46 12.58 17.93
N ASN A 224 8.53 11.71 18.31
CA ASN A 224 8.12 10.58 17.48
C ASN A 224 6.94 10.93 16.55
N ILE A 225 6.39 12.14 16.58
CA ILE A 225 5.32 12.55 15.67
C ILE A 225 5.95 13.14 14.41
N GLN A 226 5.59 12.56 13.27
CA GLN A 226 5.92 13.11 11.96
C GLN A 226 4.88 14.11 11.48
N ASP A 227 3.59 13.80 11.61
CA ASP A 227 2.51 14.63 11.10
C ASP A 227 1.18 14.30 11.77
N ILE A 228 0.22 15.23 11.67
CA ILE A 228 -1.17 15.07 12.13
C ILE A 228 -2.12 15.64 11.09
N TYR A 229 -3.10 14.85 10.66
CA TYR A 229 -4.07 15.26 9.64
C TYR A 229 -5.45 14.62 9.90
N PRO A 230 -6.54 15.20 9.38
CA PRO A 230 -7.88 14.68 9.61
C PRO A 230 -8.06 13.30 8.95
N LEU A 231 -9.04 12.55 9.41
CA LEU A 231 -9.48 11.35 8.70
C LEU A 231 -10.20 11.75 7.41
N THR A 232 -10.09 10.90 6.39
CA THR A 232 -10.99 10.97 5.23
C THR A 232 -12.35 10.38 5.59
N PRO A 233 -13.44 10.73 4.87
CA PRO A 233 -14.77 10.17 5.16
C PRO A 233 -14.82 8.63 5.14
N LEU A 234 -14.02 7.99 4.29
CA LEU A 234 -13.90 6.53 4.27
C LEU A 234 -13.26 6.00 5.55
N GLN A 235 -12.20 6.65 6.04
CA GLN A 235 -11.52 6.26 7.28
C GLN A 235 -12.41 6.49 8.50
N GLU A 236 -13.20 7.57 8.53
CA GLU A 236 -14.20 7.80 9.58
C GLU A 236 -15.25 6.67 9.60
N GLY A 237 -15.72 6.24 8.44
CA GLY A 237 -16.64 5.10 8.31
C GLY A 237 -16.03 3.79 8.82
N ILE A 238 -14.75 3.54 8.51
CA ILE A 238 -14.01 2.36 9.03
C ILE A 238 -13.89 2.45 10.56
N LEU A 239 -13.50 3.60 11.10
CA LEU A 239 -13.41 3.81 12.55
C LEU A 239 -14.77 3.61 13.24
N PHE A 240 -15.84 4.12 12.66
CA PHE A 240 -17.20 3.92 13.18
C PHE A 240 -17.54 2.43 13.28
N HIS A 241 -17.28 1.65 12.24
CA HIS A 241 -17.53 0.20 12.27
C HIS A 241 -16.64 -0.52 13.28
N HIS A 242 -15.37 -0.11 13.43
CA HIS A 242 -14.49 -0.63 14.49
C HIS A 242 -15.08 -0.40 15.88
N LEU A 243 -15.54 0.82 16.16
CA LEU A 243 -16.12 1.20 17.46
C LEU A 243 -17.46 0.50 17.74
N MET A 244 -18.25 0.22 16.70
CA MET A 244 -19.55 -0.44 16.82
C MET A 244 -19.45 -1.98 16.84
N ALA A 245 -18.30 -2.55 16.46
CA ALA A 245 -18.16 -3.99 16.38
C ALA A 245 -18.21 -4.63 17.77
N SER A 246 -19.13 -5.57 17.96
CA SER A 246 -19.25 -6.34 19.19
C SER A 246 -18.34 -7.56 19.25
N GLU A 247 -17.95 -8.09 18.09
CA GLU A 247 -17.11 -9.28 17.94
C GLU A 247 -16.11 -9.07 16.79
N GLY A 248 -14.82 -9.04 17.12
CA GLY A 248 -13.76 -8.79 16.14
C GLY A 248 -13.85 -7.40 15.49
N ASP A 249 -12.94 -7.12 14.56
CA ASP A 249 -12.97 -5.91 13.73
C ASP A 249 -13.30 -6.30 12.28
N PRO A 250 -14.37 -5.75 11.66
CA PRO A 250 -14.79 -6.11 10.31
C PRO A 250 -13.77 -5.78 9.22
N TYR A 251 -12.80 -4.91 9.51
CA TYR A 251 -11.74 -4.51 8.60
C TYR A 251 -10.38 -5.12 8.95
N LEU A 252 -10.31 -6.04 9.93
CA LEU A 252 -9.09 -6.76 10.24
C LEU A 252 -8.72 -7.72 9.10
N LEU A 253 -7.53 -7.49 8.52
CA LEU A 253 -6.98 -8.37 7.51
C LEU A 253 -5.95 -9.31 8.14
N GLU A 254 -6.31 -10.57 8.29
CA GLU A 254 -5.41 -11.59 8.78
C GLU A 254 -4.71 -12.32 7.61
N ARG A 255 -3.41 -12.58 7.79
CA ARG A 255 -2.58 -13.32 6.85
C ARG A 255 -1.77 -14.35 7.61
N LEU A 256 -2.00 -15.62 7.29
CA LEU A 256 -1.18 -16.71 7.79
C LEU A 256 -0.08 -17.03 6.77
N LEU A 257 1.17 -16.98 7.22
CA LEU A 257 2.36 -17.31 6.43
C LEU A 257 3.10 -18.45 7.12
N SER A 258 3.71 -19.33 6.32
CA SER A 258 4.58 -20.39 6.81
C SER A 258 6.00 -20.19 6.29
N PHE A 259 6.97 -20.62 7.09
CA PHE A 259 8.40 -20.48 6.80
C PHE A 259 9.08 -21.82 7.03
N ASP A 260 10.02 -22.19 6.17
CA ASP A 260 10.72 -23.48 6.26
C ASP A 260 11.72 -23.50 7.43
N SER A 261 12.10 -22.34 7.95
CA SER A 261 13.05 -22.20 9.04
C SER A 261 12.86 -20.92 9.83
N ARG A 262 13.37 -20.92 11.08
CA ARG A 262 13.43 -19.72 11.91
C ARG A 262 14.23 -18.60 11.26
N ALA A 263 15.32 -18.92 10.55
CA ALA A 263 16.16 -17.92 9.88
C ALA A 263 15.40 -17.16 8.79
N GLN A 264 14.54 -17.84 8.00
CA GLN A 264 13.69 -17.18 7.01
C GLN A 264 12.63 -16.28 7.65
N LEU A 265 12.05 -16.74 8.77
CA LEU A 265 11.11 -15.92 9.54
C LEU A 265 11.78 -14.64 10.06
N GLU A 266 12.98 -14.73 10.65
CA GLU A 266 13.71 -13.55 11.12
C GLU A 266 14.04 -12.58 9.98
N ALA A 267 14.47 -13.10 8.82
CA ALA A 267 14.71 -12.30 7.62
C ALA A 267 13.42 -11.60 7.13
N TYR A 268 12.29 -12.29 7.16
CA TYR A 268 10.99 -11.72 6.84
C TYR A 268 10.58 -10.63 7.83
N LEU A 269 10.73 -10.86 9.13
CA LEU A 269 10.43 -9.85 10.16
C LEU A 269 11.31 -8.60 10.00
N GLN A 270 12.59 -8.77 9.65
CA GLN A 270 13.48 -7.65 9.35
C GLN A 270 13.02 -6.88 8.11
N ALA A 271 12.64 -7.57 7.04
CA ALA A 271 12.09 -6.94 5.83
C ALA A 271 10.78 -6.20 6.13
N LEU A 272 9.89 -6.80 6.93
CA LEU A 272 8.62 -6.18 7.32
C LEU A 272 8.84 -4.90 8.14
N ARG A 273 9.81 -4.89 9.07
CA ARG A 273 10.22 -3.68 9.80
C ARG A 273 10.67 -2.57 8.84
N ALA A 274 11.51 -2.89 7.85
CA ALA A 274 11.96 -1.92 6.86
C ALA A 274 10.79 -1.37 6.01
N VAL A 275 9.79 -2.20 5.71
CA VAL A 275 8.56 -1.76 5.02
C VAL A 275 7.74 -0.82 5.91
N ILE A 276 7.58 -1.13 7.20
CA ILE A 276 6.90 -0.25 8.17
C ILE A 276 7.62 1.10 8.27
N ASP A 277 8.95 1.11 8.43
CA ASP A 277 9.75 2.33 8.53
C ASP A 277 9.63 3.20 7.28
N ARG A 278 9.52 2.58 6.11
CA ARG A 278 9.44 3.27 4.81
C ARG A 278 8.07 3.91 4.55
N HIS A 279 6.98 3.35 5.08
CA HIS A 279 5.63 3.70 4.66
C HIS A 279 4.78 4.26 5.81
N ASP A 280 4.50 5.56 5.76
CA ASP A 280 3.75 6.34 6.77
C ASP A 280 2.44 5.67 7.20
N ILE A 281 1.70 5.10 6.24
CA ILE A 281 0.42 4.44 6.49
C ILE A 281 0.53 3.25 7.46
N LEU A 282 1.66 2.55 7.48
CA LEU A 282 1.89 1.40 8.37
C LEU A 282 2.34 1.79 9.78
N ARG A 283 2.65 3.07 9.98
CA ARG A 283 3.08 3.68 11.26
C ARG A 283 2.16 4.82 11.66
N THR A 284 0.94 4.84 11.12
CA THR A 284 -0.10 5.83 11.46
C THR A 284 -1.04 5.23 12.49
N ALA A 285 -1.24 5.95 13.59
CA ALA A 285 -2.29 5.65 14.56
C ALA A 285 -3.50 6.56 14.32
N VAL A 286 -4.70 6.09 14.67
CA VAL A 286 -5.91 6.91 14.72
C VAL A 286 -6.16 7.31 16.16
N GLN A 287 -6.38 8.60 16.42
CA GLN A 287 -6.73 9.12 17.74
C GLN A 287 -8.04 9.91 17.66
N TRP A 288 -8.95 9.66 18.60
CA TRP A 288 -10.28 10.29 18.61
C TRP A 288 -10.78 10.62 20.02
N GLU A 289 -10.25 9.95 21.05
CA GLU A 289 -10.72 10.12 22.43
C GLU A 289 -10.43 11.52 22.96
N GLY A 290 -11.48 12.26 23.29
CA GLY A 290 -11.36 13.60 23.87
C GLY A 290 -10.82 14.65 22.88
N LEU A 291 -10.94 14.39 21.57
CA LEU A 291 -10.63 15.32 20.48
C LEU A 291 -11.92 15.79 19.80
N PRO A 292 -11.93 16.97 19.17
CA PRO A 292 -13.11 17.48 18.46
C PRO A 292 -13.47 16.64 17.23
N GLU A 293 -12.48 16.06 16.58
CA GLU A 293 -12.61 15.16 15.43
C GLU A 293 -11.51 14.09 15.47
N PRO A 294 -11.73 12.90 14.88
CA PRO A 294 -10.71 11.88 14.82
C PRO A 294 -9.58 12.31 13.86
N VAL A 295 -8.35 12.06 14.27
CA VAL A 295 -7.13 12.42 13.52
C VAL A 295 -6.24 11.21 13.27
N GLN A 296 -5.51 11.27 12.17
CA GLN A 296 -4.41 10.38 11.86
C GLN A 296 -3.12 11.00 12.41
N VAL A 297 -2.36 10.22 13.19
CA VAL A 297 -1.10 10.63 13.80
C VAL A 297 0.00 9.73 13.27
N VAL A 298 0.88 10.30 12.43
CA VAL A 298 1.97 9.56 11.80
C VAL A 298 3.15 9.49 12.74
N TRP A 299 3.60 8.29 13.10
CA TRP A 299 4.76 8.10 13.98
C TRP A 299 6.01 7.94 13.16
N ARG A 300 7.12 8.59 13.52
CA ARG A 300 8.43 8.40 12.87
C ARG A 300 8.91 6.95 13.01
N HIS A 301 8.68 6.35 14.18
CA HIS A 301 9.04 4.99 14.49
C HIS A 301 7.87 4.25 15.14
N ALA A 302 7.47 3.13 14.54
CA ALA A 302 6.50 2.19 15.08
C ALA A 302 7.14 0.82 15.24
N SER A 303 7.01 0.21 16.42
CA SER A 303 7.56 -1.13 16.68
C SER A 303 6.65 -2.21 16.13
N LEU A 304 7.21 -3.17 15.39
CA LEU A 304 6.51 -4.41 15.02
C LEU A 304 6.34 -5.29 16.27
N GLY A 305 5.08 -5.47 16.71
CA GLY A 305 4.73 -6.41 17.76
C GLY A 305 4.92 -7.85 17.29
N VAL A 306 5.75 -8.62 18.00
CA VAL A 306 6.04 -10.02 17.70
C VAL A 306 5.73 -10.83 18.95
N GLU A 307 4.74 -11.72 18.86
CA GLU A 307 4.39 -12.66 19.91
C GLU A 307 4.74 -14.08 19.48
N GLU A 308 5.51 -14.80 20.30
CA GLU A 308 5.85 -16.20 20.06
C GLU A 308 4.91 -17.10 20.84
N VAL A 309 4.20 -17.97 20.13
CA VAL A 309 3.27 -18.92 20.72
C VAL A 309 3.79 -20.34 20.45
N THR A 310 3.81 -21.16 21.51
CA THR A 310 4.09 -22.59 21.38
C THR A 310 2.78 -23.31 21.09
N LEU A 311 2.67 -23.94 19.94
CA LEU A 311 1.47 -24.64 19.51
C LEU A 311 1.54 -26.12 19.86
N ASP A 312 0.38 -26.69 20.17
CA ASP A 312 0.27 -28.12 20.43
C ASP A 312 0.45 -28.90 19.13
N SER A 313 1.23 -29.99 19.20
CA SER A 313 1.54 -30.85 18.05
C SER A 313 0.34 -31.61 17.47
N ILE A 314 -0.85 -31.46 18.07
CA ILE A 314 -2.09 -32.15 17.70
C ILE A 314 -3.17 -31.09 17.46
N GLY A 315 -3.55 -30.88 16.19
CA GLY A 315 -4.61 -29.95 15.80
C GLY A 315 -4.23 -29.10 14.59
N ASP A 316 -5.20 -28.39 14.02
CA ASP A 316 -4.94 -27.39 12.98
C ASP A 316 -4.29 -26.15 13.61
N VAL A 317 -3.08 -25.81 13.14
CA VAL A 317 -2.32 -24.63 13.57
C VAL A 317 -3.12 -23.34 13.41
N ALA A 318 -3.94 -23.24 12.34
CA ALA A 318 -4.76 -22.06 12.10
C ALA A 318 -5.90 -21.91 13.13
N GLN A 319 -6.36 -23.00 13.75
CA GLN A 319 -7.38 -22.97 14.80
C GLN A 319 -6.80 -22.69 16.20
N GLN A 320 -5.47 -22.77 16.35
CA GLN A 320 -4.77 -22.52 17.62
C GLN A 320 -4.23 -21.09 17.73
N LEU A 321 -4.31 -20.28 16.66
CA LEU A 321 -3.83 -18.90 16.57
C LEU A 321 -5.00 -17.91 16.59
#